data_AF-A0A4S8NLX9-F1
#
_entry.id   AF-A0A4S8NLX9-F1
#
_cell.length_a   1.000
_cell.length_b   1.000
_cell.length_c   1.000
_cell.angle_alpha   90.00
_cell.angle_beta   90.00
_cell.angle_gamma   90.00
#
_symmetry.space_group_name_H-M   'P 1'
#
loop_
_entity.id
_entity.type
_entity.pdbx_description
1 polymer ?
#
loop_
_entity_poly.entity_id
_entity_poly.type
_entity_poly.pdbx_seq_one_letter_code
_entity_poly.pdbx_strand_id
1 'polypeptide(L)'
;MIDLGHLQRSDPALLDDDPFWSVVRRRHPEAEVVLVPPAPPPDRPGPPVARDVLDELVAALREAWRTVAPITSAAAATGDDGPPSVSWRARSGGHALVLQKALRGIGAAGGRELLRSIAAVLGRAGWLLRPSGGDGLAVLDARGGLVDLRAEAGAGATVLTLATGVVTAGVADRVRIGEEVRSWR
;
A
#
# COMPACT_ATOMS: atom_id res chain seq x y z
N MET A 1 28.62 -22.67 -16.56
CA MET A 1 27.80 -22.64 -17.79
C MET A 1 26.38 -22.36 -17.32
N ILE A 2 25.89 -21.13 -17.52
CA ILE A 2 24.59 -20.70 -17.02
C ILE A 2 23.54 -21.28 -17.97
N ASP A 3 22.71 -22.19 -17.45
CA ASP A 3 21.56 -22.73 -18.16
C ASP A 3 20.47 -21.65 -18.22
N LEU A 4 20.45 -20.92 -19.34
CA LEU A 4 19.42 -19.94 -19.64
C LEU A 4 18.19 -20.72 -20.11
N GLY A 5 17.33 -21.11 -19.17
CA GLY A 5 16.07 -21.81 -19.45
C GLY A 5 15.21 -21.14 -20.52
N HIS A 6 14.15 -21.84 -20.96
CA HIS A 6 13.27 -21.48 -22.09
C HIS A 6 13.10 -19.98 -22.32
N LEU A 7 13.81 -19.46 -23.33
CA LEU A 7 13.68 -18.10 -23.83
C LEU A 7 12.25 -17.89 -24.35
N GLN A 8 11.44 -17.16 -23.60
CA GLN A 8 10.08 -16.82 -24.02
C GLN A 8 10.16 -15.60 -24.94
N ARG A 9 9.97 -15.82 -26.24
CA ARG A 9 9.92 -14.75 -27.23
C ARG A 9 8.67 -13.91 -26.98
N SER A 10 8.84 -12.66 -26.57
CA SER A 10 7.75 -11.70 -26.45
C SER A 10 7.28 -11.29 -27.86
N ASP A 11 5.96 -11.15 -28.03
CA ASP A 11 5.35 -10.71 -29.29
C ASP A 11 5.80 -9.26 -29.61
N PRO A 12 6.41 -9.00 -30.78
CA PRO A 12 6.86 -7.66 -31.16
C PRO A 12 5.75 -6.61 -31.08
N ALA A 13 4.50 -6.98 -31.36
CA ALA A 13 3.37 -6.05 -31.35
C ALA A 13 3.04 -5.52 -29.95
N LEU A 14 3.39 -6.25 -28.87
CA LEU A 14 3.18 -5.82 -27.49
C LEU A 14 4.28 -4.86 -26.99
N LEU A 15 5.43 -4.83 -27.66
CA LEU A 15 6.59 -4.02 -27.24
C LEU A 15 6.57 -2.61 -27.85
N ASP A 16 5.90 -2.43 -28.99
CA ASP A 16 5.83 -1.15 -29.71
C ASP A 16 4.95 -0.11 -29.01
N ASP A 17 3.95 -0.54 -28.24
CA ASP A 17 3.04 0.36 -27.50
C ASP A 17 3.41 0.54 -26.01
N ASP A 18 4.49 -0.08 -25.53
CA ASP A 18 4.86 -0.01 -24.13
C ASP A 18 5.73 1.25 -23.81
N PRO A 19 5.33 2.06 -22.81
CA PRO A 19 6.03 3.30 -22.45
C PRO A 19 7.45 3.08 -21.92
N PHE A 20 7.71 1.94 -21.26
CA PHE A 20 9.03 1.59 -20.77
C PHE A 20 9.96 1.22 -21.94
N TRP A 21 9.49 0.39 -22.87
CA TRP A 21 10.25 -0.04 -24.04
C TRP A 21 10.56 1.07 -25.03
N SER A 22 9.66 2.05 -25.15
CA SER A 22 9.88 3.27 -25.94
C SER A 22 11.06 4.10 -25.41
N VAL A 23 11.23 4.19 -24.08
CA VAL A 23 12.36 4.90 -23.46
C VAL A 23 13.66 4.12 -23.60
N VAL A 24 13.62 2.79 -23.46
CA VAL A 24 14.78 1.91 -23.62
C VAL A 24 15.32 2.01 -25.05
N ARG A 25 14.48 1.85 -26.08
CA ARG A 25 14.91 1.95 -27.50
C ARG A 25 15.49 3.31 -27.86
N ARG A 26 14.96 4.40 -27.28
CA ARG A 26 15.49 5.75 -27.53
C ARG A 26 16.89 5.95 -26.96
N ARG A 27 17.21 5.31 -25.82
CA ARG A 27 18.51 5.47 -25.13
C ARG A 27 19.55 4.44 -25.56
N HIS A 28 19.10 3.27 -26.00
CA HIS A 28 19.93 2.13 -26.39
C HIS A 28 19.37 1.50 -27.67
N PRO A 29 19.52 2.17 -28.83
CA PRO A 29 19.02 1.67 -30.11
C PRO A 29 19.66 0.34 -30.54
N GLU A 30 20.81 -0.03 -29.96
CA GLU A 30 21.56 -1.25 -30.23
C GLU A 30 21.07 -2.50 -29.45
N ALA A 31 20.16 -2.34 -28.48
CA ALA A 31 19.71 -3.44 -27.64
C ALA A 31 18.58 -4.25 -28.31
N GLU A 32 18.91 -5.39 -28.92
CA GLU A 32 17.93 -6.28 -29.57
C GLU A 32 17.20 -7.24 -28.61
N VAL A 33 17.78 -7.55 -27.43
CA VAL A 33 17.22 -8.50 -26.45
C VAL A 33 17.50 -8.02 -25.03
N VAL A 34 16.45 -7.89 -24.21
CA VAL A 34 16.59 -7.78 -22.75
C VAL A 34 16.21 -9.11 -22.14
N LEU A 35 17.16 -9.75 -21.44
CA LEU A 35 16.90 -10.94 -20.65
C LEU A 35 16.27 -10.52 -19.33
N VAL A 36 14.95 -10.67 -19.23
CA VAL A 36 14.26 -10.61 -17.94
C VAL A 36 14.47 -11.99 -17.28
N PRO A 37 14.96 -12.05 -16.03
CA PRO A 37 15.00 -13.32 -15.30
C PRO A 37 13.62 -13.98 -15.33
N PRO A 38 13.52 -15.31 -15.54
CA PRO A 38 12.23 -15.97 -15.49
C PRO A 38 11.59 -15.64 -14.15
N ALA A 39 10.36 -15.13 -14.20
CA ALA A 39 9.60 -14.91 -12.97
C ALA A 39 9.55 -16.26 -12.23
N PRO A 40 9.83 -16.29 -10.91
CA PRO A 40 9.58 -17.50 -10.15
C PRO A 40 8.14 -17.96 -10.43
N PRO A 41 7.88 -19.28 -10.53
CA PRO A 41 6.52 -19.76 -10.70
C PRO A 41 5.66 -19.10 -9.60
N PRO A 42 4.48 -18.56 -9.94
CA PRO A 42 3.65 -17.91 -8.95
C PRO A 42 3.43 -18.92 -7.82
N ASP A 43 3.75 -18.53 -6.59
CA ASP A 43 3.37 -19.30 -5.41
C ASP A 43 1.88 -19.61 -5.59
N ARG A 44 1.52 -20.89 -5.71
CA ARG A 44 0.11 -21.24 -5.77
C ARG A 44 -0.50 -20.72 -4.49
N PRO A 45 -1.46 -19.76 -4.57
CA PRO A 45 -2.09 -19.25 -3.37
C PRO A 45 -2.69 -20.45 -2.63
N GLY A 46 -2.51 -20.48 -1.32
CA GLY A 46 -3.12 -21.50 -0.48
C GLY A 46 -4.64 -21.48 -0.60
N PRO A 47 -5.36 -22.39 0.07
CA PRO A 47 -6.81 -22.26 0.17
C PRO A 47 -7.19 -20.90 0.78
N PRO A 48 -8.30 -20.27 0.33
CA PRO A 48 -8.80 -19.07 0.98
C PRO A 48 -8.98 -19.29 2.48
N VAL A 49 -8.63 -18.28 3.27
CA VAL A 49 -8.87 -18.32 4.71
C VAL A 49 -10.38 -18.31 4.98
N ALA A 50 -10.75 -18.80 6.15
CA ALA A 50 -12.14 -18.80 6.58
C ALA A 50 -12.68 -17.37 6.73
N ARG A 51 -14.00 -17.22 6.57
CA ARG A 51 -14.66 -15.90 6.50
C ARG A 51 -14.58 -15.12 7.81
N ASP A 52 -14.64 -15.82 8.94
CA ASP A 52 -14.45 -15.26 10.28
C ASP A 52 -13.09 -14.57 10.43
N VAL A 53 -12.01 -15.16 9.88
CA VAL A 53 -10.68 -14.54 9.87
C VAL A 53 -10.67 -13.24 9.05
N LEU A 54 -11.37 -13.22 7.91
CA LEU A 54 -11.50 -12.01 7.10
C LEU A 54 -12.30 -10.92 7.84
N ASP A 55 -13.40 -11.30 8.49
CA ASP A 55 -14.25 -10.37 9.21
C ASP A 55 -13.51 -9.80 10.45
N GLU A 56 -12.66 -10.59 11.12
CA GLU A 56 -11.76 -10.12 12.19
C GLU A 56 -10.73 -9.11 11.67
N LEU A 57 -10.10 -9.37 10.52
CA LEU A 57 -9.16 -8.44 9.88
C LEU A 57 -9.84 -7.11 9.52
N VAL A 58 -11.05 -7.17 9.00
CA VAL A 58 -11.85 -5.98 8.66
C VAL A 58 -12.25 -5.21 9.92
N ALA A 59 -12.64 -5.90 10.99
CA ALA A 59 -12.94 -5.27 12.27
C ALA A 59 -11.73 -4.54 12.85
N ALA A 60 -10.55 -5.18 12.85
CA ALA A 60 -9.30 -4.56 13.29
C ALA A 60 -8.92 -3.34 12.43
N LEU A 61 -9.06 -3.44 11.10
CA LEU A 61 -8.82 -2.31 10.20
C LEU A 61 -9.78 -1.15 10.47
N ARG A 62 -11.06 -1.45 10.77
CA ARG A 62 -12.07 -0.45 11.10
C ARG A 62 -11.75 0.28 12.39
N GLU A 63 -11.30 -0.44 13.40
CA GLU A 63 -10.88 0.13 14.69
C GLU A 63 -9.64 1.02 14.52
N ALA A 64 -8.64 0.55 13.78
CA ALA A 64 -7.46 1.33 13.44
C ALA A 64 -7.83 2.63 12.70
N TRP A 65 -8.72 2.55 11.70
CA TRP A 65 -9.21 3.72 10.97
C TRP A 65 -9.96 4.69 11.89
N ARG A 66 -10.89 4.20 12.72
CA ARG A 66 -11.63 5.04 13.68
C ARG A 66 -10.73 5.78 14.66
N THR A 67 -9.58 5.19 14.98
CA THR A 67 -8.59 5.80 15.88
C THR A 67 -7.90 7.00 15.23
N VAL A 68 -7.58 6.94 13.93
CA VAL A 68 -6.82 7.99 13.23
C VAL A 68 -7.69 8.96 12.42
N ALA A 69 -8.88 8.54 11.99
CA ALA A 69 -9.77 9.31 11.14
C ALA A 69 -10.06 10.72 11.68
N PRO A 70 -10.42 10.91 12.98
CA PRO A 70 -10.70 12.25 13.51
C PRO A 70 -9.51 13.22 13.39
N ILE A 71 -8.28 12.71 13.57
CA ILE A 71 -7.05 13.50 13.47
C ILE A 71 -6.82 13.90 12.01
N THR A 72 -7.03 12.98 11.08
CA THR A 72 -6.86 13.25 9.65
C THR A 72 -7.92 14.22 9.12
N SER A 73 -9.18 14.10 9.55
CA SER A 73 -10.25 15.03 9.16
C SER A 73 -9.99 16.44 9.69
N ALA A 74 -9.49 16.58 10.92
CA ALA A 74 -9.13 17.89 11.48
C ALA A 74 -7.98 18.55 10.69
N ALA A 75 -6.98 17.77 10.27
CA ALA A 75 -5.90 18.28 9.43
C ALA A 75 -6.37 18.62 8.02
N ALA A 76 -7.30 17.84 7.47
CA ALA A 76 -7.84 18.04 6.13
C ALA A 76 -8.71 19.30 5.99
N ALA A 77 -9.26 19.84 7.09
CA ALA A 77 -9.94 21.13 7.08
C ALA A 77 -9.07 22.30 6.57
N THR A 78 -7.75 22.11 6.50
CA THR A 78 -6.78 23.09 5.98
C THR A 78 -6.31 22.81 4.54
N GLY A 79 -6.82 21.77 3.88
CA GLY A 79 -6.33 21.29 2.58
C GLY A 79 -7.38 20.54 1.73
N ASP A 80 -6.90 19.84 0.70
CA ASP A 80 -7.73 18.98 -0.17
C ASP A 80 -7.97 17.62 0.51
N ASP A 81 -9.25 17.28 0.71
CA ASP A 81 -9.73 16.14 1.51
C ASP A 81 -10.46 15.10 0.65
N GLY A 82 -9.75 14.43 -0.26
CA GLY A 82 -10.30 13.27 -0.98
C GLY A 82 -10.58 12.09 -0.03
N PRO A 83 -11.60 11.25 -0.26
CA PRO A 83 -11.84 10.05 0.55
C PRO A 83 -10.64 9.09 0.52
N PRO A 84 -10.46 8.25 1.56
CA PRO A 84 -9.40 7.25 1.51
C PRO A 84 -9.61 6.27 0.35
N SER A 85 -8.53 5.93 -0.33
CA SER A 85 -8.52 4.89 -1.35
C SER A 85 -8.43 3.50 -0.71
N VAL A 86 -9.11 2.52 -1.30
CA VAL A 86 -9.17 1.13 -0.80
C VAL A 86 -8.79 0.17 -1.91
N SER A 87 -7.80 -0.68 -1.65
CA SER A 87 -7.30 -1.66 -2.62
C SER A 87 -6.81 -2.94 -1.94
N TRP A 88 -6.91 -4.06 -2.66
CA TRP A 88 -6.20 -5.28 -2.30
C TRP A 88 -4.85 -5.30 -3.02
N ARG A 89 -3.76 -5.51 -2.29
CA ARG A 89 -2.41 -5.58 -2.85
C ARG A 89 -1.86 -6.99 -2.75
N ALA A 90 -1.46 -7.54 -3.90
CA ALA A 90 -0.81 -8.84 -3.96
C ALA A 90 0.57 -8.77 -3.27
N ARG A 91 0.87 -9.79 -2.46
CA ARG A 91 2.12 -9.99 -1.73
C ARG A 91 2.47 -11.48 -1.77
N SER A 92 3.71 -11.84 -1.42
CA SER A 92 4.06 -13.25 -1.22
C SER A 92 3.12 -13.87 -0.19
N GLY A 93 2.47 -14.98 -0.54
CA GLY A 93 1.50 -15.67 0.31
C GLY A 93 0.04 -15.18 0.26
N GLY A 94 -0.29 -14.13 -0.50
CA GLY A 94 -1.69 -13.71 -0.66
C GLY A 94 -1.89 -12.22 -0.95
N HIS A 95 -2.82 -11.61 -0.21
CA HIS A 95 -3.29 -10.25 -0.42
C HIS A 95 -3.39 -9.51 0.91
N ALA A 96 -2.94 -8.26 0.94
CA ALA A 96 -3.21 -7.34 2.04
C ALA A 96 -4.29 -6.35 1.61
N LEU A 97 -5.26 -6.09 2.49
CA LEU A 97 -6.22 -5.01 2.31
C LEU A 97 -5.55 -3.71 2.75
N VAL A 98 -5.55 -2.72 1.86
CA VAL A 98 -4.86 -1.44 2.05
C VAL A 98 -5.87 -0.31 1.97
N LEU A 99 -5.93 0.49 3.03
CA LEU A 99 -6.62 1.77 3.10
C LEU A 99 -5.57 2.87 3.13
N GLN A 100 -5.60 3.76 2.15
CA GLN A 100 -4.64 4.86 2.03
C GLN A 100 -5.34 6.22 1.97
N LYS A 101 -4.93 7.13 2.84
CA LYS A 101 -5.39 8.52 2.91
C LYS A 101 -4.24 9.45 2.55
N ALA A 102 -4.43 10.33 1.58
CA ALA A 102 -3.48 11.38 1.24
C ALA A 102 -4.03 12.73 1.69
N LEU A 103 -3.23 13.50 2.42
CA LEU A 103 -3.56 14.83 2.92
C LEU A 103 -2.63 15.82 2.23
N ARG A 104 -3.22 16.68 1.40
CA ARG A 104 -2.50 17.71 0.63
C ARG A 104 -2.67 19.07 1.28
N GLY A 105 -1.75 20.00 1.03
CA GLY A 105 -1.86 21.38 1.50
C GLY A 105 -1.36 21.66 2.92
N ILE A 106 -1.11 20.62 3.75
CA ILE A 106 -0.63 20.81 5.14
C ILE A 106 0.89 21.05 5.25
N GLY A 107 1.64 20.81 4.16
CA GLY A 107 3.10 20.94 4.10
C GLY A 107 3.86 19.99 5.03
N ALA A 108 5.20 20.00 4.93
CA ALA A 108 6.05 19.09 5.70
C ALA A 108 6.00 19.36 7.23
N ALA A 109 5.87 20.63 7.64
CA ALA A 109 5.78 20.98 9.05
C ALA A 109 4.44 20.53 9.67
N GLY A 110 3.31 20.80 8.99
CA GLY A 110 2.00 20.33 9.43
C GLY A 110 1.89 18.81 9.38
N GLY A 111 2.47 18.16 8.36
CA GLY A 111 2.59 16.71 8.29
C GLY A 111 3.34 16.10 9.48
N ARG A 112 4.47 16.70 9.89
CA ARG A 112 5.20 16.26 11.10
C ARG A 112 4.35 16.36 12.37
N GLU A 113 3.60 17.45 12.53
CA GLU A 113 2.72 17.63 13.69
C GLU A 113 1.56 16.62 13.70
N LEU A 114 0.99 16.36 12.52
CA LEU A 114 -0.01 15.31 12.33
C LEU A 114 0.54 13.94 12.73
N LEU A 115 1.76 13.58 12.27
CA LEU A 115 2.41 12.32 12.63
C LEU A 115 2.64 12.20 14.14
N ARG A 116 3.01 13.28 14.84
CA ARG A 116 3.10 13.29 16.32
C ARG A 116 1.75 13.04 16.97
N SER A 117 0.69 13.67 16.48
CA SER A 117 -0.67 13.50 16.99
C SER A 117 -1.16 12.06 16.81
N ILE A 118 -0.91 11.46 15.65
CA ILE A 118 -1.20 10.05 15.37
C ILE A 118 -0.40 9.14 16.31
N ALA A 119 0.91 9.35 16.43
CA ALA A 119 1.76 8.58 17.33
C ALA A 119 1.25 8.64 18.78
N ALA A 120 0.82 9.81 19.26
CA ALA A 120 0.28 9.95 20.62
C ALA A 120 -1.01 9.15 20.84
N VAL A 121 -1.92 9.15 19.89
CA VAL A 121 -3.18 8.37 19.99
C VAL A 121 -2.91 6.88 19.88
N LEU A 122 -2.11 6.44 18.90
CA LEU A 122 -1.76 5.03 18.72
C LEU A 122 -0.97 4.47 19.91
N GLY A 123 -0.06 5.27 20.49
CA GLY A 123 0.68 4.89 21.69
C GLY A 123 -0.23 4.66 22.90
N ARG A 124 -1.27 5.50 23.08
CA ARG A 124 -2.30 5.27 24.11
C ARG A 124 -3.15 4.03 23.85
N ALA A 125 -3.34 3.68 22.58
CA ALA A 125 -3.99 2.44 22.16
C ALA A 125 -3.07 1.21 22.20
N GLY A 126 -1.83 1.34 22.71
CA GLY A 126 -0.90 0.22 22.89
C GLY A 126 -0.19 -0.24 21.62
N TRP A 127 -0.19 0.56 20.55
CA TRP A 127 0.53 0.22 19.33
C TRP A 127 2.04 0.31 19.52
N LEU A 128 2.77 -0.57 18.83
CA LEU A 128 4.23 -0.50 18.78
C LEU A 128 4.64 0.55 17.75
N LEU A 129 5.28 1.62 18.22
CA LEU A 129 5.66 2.77 17.38
C LEU A 129 7.14 2.73 16.99
N ARG A 130 7.42 3.07 15.73
CA ARG A 130 8.77 3.22 15.17
C ARG A 130 8.84 4.52 14.36
N PRO A 131 8.97 5.68 15.02
CA PRO A 131 9.23 6.93 14.32
C PRO A 131 10.62 6.88 13.68
N SER A 132 10.73 7.37 12.45
CA SER A 132 11.98 7.50 11.73
C SER A 132 11.97 8.74 10.83
N GLY A 133 13.13 9.13 10.32
CA GLY A 133 13.22 10.25 9.40
C GLY A 133 14.58 10.34 8.74
N GLY A 134 14.60 10.85 7.51
CA GLY A 134 15.78 11.01 6.66
C GLY A 134 15.41 11.82 5.42
N ASP A 135 16.38 12.56 4.86
CA ASP A 135 16.21 13.34 3.63
C ASP A 135 14.99 14.29 3.62
N GLY A 136 14.67 14.87 4.78
CA GLY A 136 13.53 15.80 4.94
C GLY A 136 12.16 15.15 5.04
N LEU A 137 12.06 13.81 5.02
CA LEU A 137 10.83 13.05 5.21
C LEU A 137 10.72 12.57 6.65
N ALA A 138 9.58 12.83 7.29
CA ALA A 138 9.24 12.21 8.56
C ALA A 138 8.36 10.99 8.31
N VAL A 139 8.69 9.88 8.94
CA VAL A 139 8.02 8.59 8.77
C VAL A 139 7.59 8.06 10.12
N LEU A 140 6.38 7.51 10.19
CA LEU A 140 5.88 6.79 11.34
C LEU A 140 5.42 5.41 10.87
N ASP A 141 6.15 4.38 11.29
CA ASP A 141 5.67 3.00 11.22
C ASP A 141 5.07 2.62 12.57
N ALA A 142 3.92 1.97 12.57
CA ALA A 142 3.26 1.48 13.78
C ALA A 142 2.58 0.13 13.55
N ARG A 143 2.54 -0.72 14.57
CA ARG A 143 1.90 -2.05 14.51
C ARG A 143 0.85 -2.22 15.60
N GLY A 144 -0.34 -2.67 15.21
CA GLY A 144 -1.52 -2.86 16.06
C GLY A 144 -2.15 -4.24 15.88
N GLY A 145 -1.40 -5.29 16.19
CA GLY A 145 -1.87 -6.68 16.06
C GLY A 145 -2.00 -7.11 14.60
N LEU A 146 -3.21 -7.02 14.05
CA LEU A 146 -3.54 -7.47 12.68
C LEU A 146 -3.36 -6.38 11.60
N VAL A 147 -3.07 -5.15 12.02
CA VAL A 147 -2.97 -3.98 11.14
C VAL A 147 -1.67 -3.25 11.39
N ASP A 148 -1.00 -2.92 10.31
CA ASP A 148 0.15 -2.02 10.30
C ASP A 148 -0.29 -0.65 9.79
N LEU A 149 0.27 0.41 10.37
CA LEU A 149 0.18 1.77 9.88
C LEU A 149 1.56 2.23 9.42
N ARG A 150 1.61 2.84 8.24
CA ARG A 150 2.75 3.61 7.77
C ARG A 150 2.28 4.99 7.36
N ALA A 151 2.86 6.02 7.95
CA ALA A 151 2.59 7.41 7.58
C ALA A 151 3.88 8.13 7.18
N GLU A 152 3.83 8.91 6.11
CA GLU A 152 4.96 9.65 5.56
C GLU A 152 4.56 11.11 5.32
N ALA A 153 5.30 12.05 5.89
CA ALA A 153 5.10 13.48 5.67
C ALA A 153 6.14 14.02 4.68
N GLY A 154 5.68 14.40 3.49
CA GLY A 154 6.48 15.02 2.44
C GLY A 154 6.03 16.43 2.10
N ALA A 155 6.78 17.09 1.20
CA ALA A 155 6.50 18.47 0.77
C ALA A 155 5.16 18.60 0.02
N GLY A 156 4.79 17.61 -0.80
CA GLY A 156 3.56 17.63 -1.58
C GLY A 156 2.33 17.08 -0.83
N ALA A 157 2.52 16.07 0.00
CA ALA A 157 1.45 15.43 0.76
C ALA A 157 1.98 14.70 1.98
N THR A 158 1.10 14.52 2.97
CA THR A 158 1.26 13.50 4.00
C THR A 158 0.38 12.31 3.66
N VAL A 159 0.97 11.13 3.55
CA VAL A 159 0.27 9.90 3.15
C VAL A 159 0.23 8.95 4.33
N LEU A 160 -0.96 8.47 4.66
CA LEU A 160 -1.19 7.44 5.67
C LEU A 160 -1.67 6.17 4.96
N THR A 161 -1.08 5.05 5.31
CA THR A 161 -1.39 3.73 4.77
C THR A 161 -1.65 2.79 5.94
N LEU A 162 -2.88 2.29 6.05
CA LEU A 162 -3.23 1.15 6.89
C LEU A 162 -3.25 -0.10 6.02
N ALA A 163 -2.59 -1.16 6.48
CA ALA A 163 -2.55 -2.43 5.79
C ALA A 163 -2.83 -3.57 6.77
N THR A 164 -3.69 -4.50 6.39
CA THR A 164 -3.88 -5.76 7.13
C THR A 164 -2.69 -6.69 6.92
N GLY A 165 -2.61 -7.73 7.76
CA GLY A 165 -1.82 -8.92 7.46
C GLY A 165 -2.16 -9.52 6.09
N VAL A 166 -1.19 -10.24 5.50
CA VAL A 166 -1.35 -10.91 4.20
C VAL A 166 -2.17 -12.18 4.37
N VAL A 167 -3.26 -12.30 3.63
CA VAL A 167 -4.14 -13.48 3.63
C VAL A 167 -4.52 -13.92 2.22
N THR A 168 -4.80 -15.21 2.06
CA THR A 168 -5.43 -15.67 0.82
C THR A 168 -6.93 -15.39 0.89
N ALA A 169 -7.39 -14.39 0.12
CA ALA A 169 -8.80 -14.02 0.03
C ALA A 169 -9.33 -14.30 -1.39
N GLY A 170 -10.50 -14.94 -1.46
CA GLY A 170 -11.20 -15.20 -2.71
C GLY A 170 -11.69 -13.91 -3.38
N VAL A 171 -11.91 -13.94 -4.69
CA VAL A 171 -12.32 -12.74 -5.47
C VAL A 171 -13.60 -12.12 -4.92
N ALA A 172 -14.62 -12.95 -4.62
CA ALA A 172 -15.90 -12.48 -4.09
C ALA A 172 -15.74 -11.76 -2.75
N ASP A 173 -14.94 -12.31 -1.82
CA ASP A 173 -14.67 -11.67 -0.54
C ASP A 173 -13.90 -10.36 -0.71
N ARG A 174 -12.92 -10.32 -1.61
CA ARG A 174 -12.18 -9.09 -1.89
C ARG A 174 -13.06 -7.96 -2.41
N VAL A 175 -14.01 -8.28 -3.30
CA VAL A 175 -14.98 -7.31 -3.81
C VAL A 175 -15.87 -6.81 -2.68
N ARG A 176 -16.53 -7.73 -1.95
CA ARG A 176 -17.42 -7.42 -0.82
C ARG A 176 -16.74 -6.54 0.22
N ILE A 177 -15.57 -6.97 0.71
CA ILE A 177 -14.81 -6.25 1.73
C ILE A 177 -14.33 -4.91 1.19
N GLY A 178 -13.91 -4.85 -0.07
CA GLY A 178 -13.51 -3.59 -0.70
C GLY A 178 -14.64 -2.56 -0.74
N GLU A 179 -15.87 -2.99 -1.03
CA GLU A 179 -17.06 -2.13 -0.98
C GLU A 179 -17.41 -1.71 0.45
N GLU A 180 -17.35 -2.64 1.39
CA GLU A 180 -17.59 -2.36 2.80
C GLU A 180 -16.64 -1.28 3.33
N VAL A 181 -15.33 -1.42 3.10
CA VAL A 181 -14.35 -0.45 3.59
C VAL A 181 -14.49 0.92 2.91
N ARG A 182 -14.86 0.97 1.62
CA ARG A 182 -15.13 2.26 0.94
C ARG A 182 -16.35 3.00 1.51
N SER A 183 -17.28 2.29 2.15
CA SER A 183 -18.44 2.90 2.79
C SER A 183 -18.11 3.60 4.11
N TRP A 184 -16.92 3.35 4.67
CA TRP A 184 -16.49 3.98 5.93
C TRP A 184 -16.20 5.46 5.69
N ARG A 185 -16.90 6.31 6.45
CA ARG A 185 -16.67 7.76 6.49
C ARG A 185 -15.75 8.09 7.65
#